data_AF-A0A538T6M5-F1
#
_entry.id   AF-A0A538T6M5-F1
#
_cell.length_a   1.000
_cell.length_b   1.000
_cell.length_c   1.000
_cell.angle_alpha   90.00
_cell.angle_beta   90.00
_cell.angle_gamma   90.00
#
_symmetry.space_group_name_H-M   'P 1'
#
loop_
_entity.id
_entity.type
_entity.pdbx_description
1 polymer ?
#
loop_
_entity_poly.entity_id
_entity_poly.type
_entity_poly.pdbx_seq_one_letter_code
_entity_poly.pdbx_strand_id
1 'polypeptide(L)'
;MDSTEPIPAGLSPAVAAAETLVEVRRGQTLELTVSDLAYGGKALAKVDRFVLFVENALPGDRVLATVTRRRRQYAEARAVEILASTPFRVPAPCSHVPICGGCRFQDFDYSEQLRHKQRQVEACLAHLGGLPVAARSVLPAPKLFHYRNKMEYSFGRDERARLTLGLHRRGLYDRPFDLDRCHIATPVSSEIVAFVRDFAVREALPPYDLRNHTGLLRFLVVREGMRTGQVMVNIVASGTHPALDRLAVALRGAFPAVASVILNLTRRKAQVALGEEEHVLAGQPTILERLGGLTFEISSNSFFQTNTEQADRLLDSALEALALTGTERVLDVYAGTGTFTLPIATRSAEAIGIESSEIAVRDAERNAERNGIANARFWKGEAMEVLRDRFDSGPRDASSGRPEIHAVLVDPPRAGLHPGVVSRLIRLGAPRLVYISCNPGTLGRDLSLLCESRFALEWIQPVDMFPHTPHIECVAALRAR
;
A
#
# COMPACT_ATOMS: atom_id res chain seq x y z
N MET A 1 -1.87 69.41 32.94
CA MET A 1 -2.07 69.09 34.36
C MET A 1 -2.31 67.62 34.41
N ASP A 2 -1.22 66.93 34.74
CA ASP A 2 -1.06 65.50 34.74
C ASP A 2 -1.13 65.06 36.21
N SER A 3 -1.86 63.99 36.49
CA SER A 3 -1.93 63.31 37.80
C SER A 3 -2.80 62.07 37.57
N THR A 4 -2.32 60.83 37.69
CA THR A 4 -1.71 60.25 38.88
C THR A 4 -1.11 58.85 38.60
N GLU A 5 0.15 58.67 39.01
CA GLU A 5 0.91 57.53 39.64
C GLU A 5 0.28 56.12 39.87
N PRO A 6 1.05 55.09 40.36
CA PRO A 6 2.43 54.64 40.07
C PRO A 6 2.57 53.08 39.92
N ILE A 7 3.79 52.61 39.60
CA ILE A 7 4.22 51.19 39.52
C ILE A 7 4.79 50.73 40.90
N PRO A 8 4.83 49.41 41.21
CA PRO A 8 6.08 48.86 41.71
C PRO A 8 6.56 47.59 40.99
N ALA A 9 7.87 47.57 40.78
CA ALA A 9 8.68 46.55 40.13
C ALA A 9 9.07 45.40 41.08
N GLY A 10 9.45 44.26 40.50
CA GLY A 10 10.31 43.28 41.19
C GLY A 10 10.22 41.85 40.67
N LEU A 11 11.07 41.50 39.69
CA LEU A 11 12.03 40.38 39.76
C LEU A 11 12.88 40.34 38.48
N SER A 12 14.19 40.34 38.69
CA SER A 12 15.28 40.44 37.71
C SER A 12 15.26 39.35 36.64
N PRO A 13 15.70 39.63 35.39
CA PRO A 13 15.91 38.61 34.39
C PRO A 13 17.13 37.76 34.77
N ALA A 14 16.89 36.50 35.12
CA ALA A 14 17.95 35.50 35.05
C ALA A 14 18.46 35.46 33.61
N VAL A 15 19.75 35.74 33.46
CA VAL A 15 20.50 35.64 32.21
C VAL A 15 20.39 34.21 31.70
N ALA A 16 19.42 33.96 30.82
CA ALA A 16 19.39 32.75 30.01
C ALA A 16 20.58 32.85 29.05
N ALA A 17 21.56 31.99 29.26
CA ALA A 17 22.63 31.79 28.30
C ALA A 17 22.00 31.58 26.92
N ALA A 18 22.40 32.38 25.95
CA ALA A 18 22.00 32.22 24.56
C ALA A 18 22.58 30.88 24.07
N GLU A 19 21.78 29.80 24.17
CA GLU A 19 22.08 28.55 23.49
C GLU A 19 22.22 28.87 22.01
N THR A 20 23.45 28.72 21.51
CA THR A 20 23.77 28.95 20.11
C THR A 20 23.12 27.81 19.33
N LEU A 21 21.92 28.05 18.82
CA LEU A 21 21.20 27.07 17.99
C LEU A 21 22.11 26.60 16.87
N VAL A 22 22.32 25.28 16.78
CA VAL A 22 23.20 24.72 15.76
C VAL A 22 22.56 24.95 14.39
N GLU A 23 23.11 25.88 13.61
CA GLU A 23 22.58 26.20 12.29
C GLU A 23 22.88 25.05 11.33
N VAL A 24 21.84 24.30 10.95
CA VAL A 24 21.94 23.18 10.00
C VAL A 24 22.04 23.71 8.56
N ARG A 25 23.19 23.50 7.92
CA ARG A 25 23.48 23.96 6.54
C ARG A 25 23.63 22.79 5.57
N ARG A 26 23.28 23.00 4.29
CA ARG A 26 23.51 21.99 3.23
C ARG A 26 25.01 21.73 3.09
N GLY A 27 25.39 20.46 2.97
CA GLY A 27 26.78 20.01 2.87
C GLY A 27 27.49 19.89 4.22
N GLN A 28 26.88 20.37 5.31
CA GLN A 28 27.41 20.18 6.66
C GLN A 28 27.31 18.70 7.05
N THR A 29 28.33 18.23 7.76
CA THR A 29 28.34 16.88 8.34
C THR A 29 28.17 17.00 9.86
N LEU A 30 27.23 16.22 10.40
CA LEU A 30 26.82 16.27 11.79
C LEU A 30 26.85 14.86 12.38
N GLU A 31 27.25 14.74 13.64
CA GLU A 31 26.98 13.54 14.43
C GLU A 31 25.52 13.58 14.90
N LEU A 32 24.75 12.56 14.54
CA LEU A 32 23.33 12.46 14.81
C LEU A 32 23.01 11.15 15.53
N THR A 33 22.13 11.22 16.52
CA THR A 33 21.49 10.03 17.09
C THR A 33 20.11 9.86 16.46
N VAL A 34 19.86 8.72 15.82
CA VAL A 34 18.57 8.41 15.20
C VAL A 34 17.61 7.90 16.27
N SER A 35 16.52 8.63 16.48
CA SER A 35 15.56 8.35 17.54
C SER A 35 14.38 7.50 17.10
N ASP A 36 13.91 7.66 15.85
CA ASP A 36 12.69 7.02 15.38
C ASP A 36 12.62 6.88 13.84
N LEU A 37 11.52 6.34 13.33
CA LEU A 37 11.14 6.29 11.93
C LEU A 37 9.89 7.15 11.71
N ALA A 38 9.99 8.13 10.82
CA ALA A 38 8.81 8.83 10.31
C ALA A 38 8.01 7.93 9.35
N TYR A 39 6.75 8.32 9.11
CA TYR A 39 5.90 7.67 8.10
C TYR A 39 6.62 7.58 6.75
N GLY A 40 6.52 6.42 6.09
CA GLY A 40 7.30 6.10 4.89
C GLY A 40 8.74 5.66 5.17
N GLY A 41 9.10 5.45 6.44
CA GLY A 41 10.32 4.77 6.86
C GLY A 41 11.60 5.57 6.71
N LYS A 42 11.51 6.90 6.85
CA LYS A 42 12.69 7.76 6.93
C LYS A 42 13.16 7.81 8.39
N ALA A 43 14.42 7.48 8.65
CA ALA A 43 15.00 7.65 9.98
C ALA A 43 14.96 9.12 10.40
N LEU A 44 14.68 9.36 11.67
CA LEU A 44 14.48 10.68 12.25
C LEU A 44 15.55 10.93 13.30
N ALA A 45 16.25 12.05 13.15
CA ALA A 45 17.12 12.62 14.17
C ALA A 45 16.67 14.06 14.46
N LYS A 46 17.07 14.58 15.62
CA LYS A 46 16.83 15.97 15.99
C LYS A 46 18.14 16.61 16.42
N VAL A 47 18.35 17.83 15.96
CA VAL A 47 19.35 18.76 16.50
C VAL A 47 18.56 19.88 17.12
N ASP A 48 18.63 20.01 18.45
CA ASP A 48 17.72 20.82 19.25
C ASP A 48 16.24 20.52 18.93
N ARG A 49 15.55 21.44 18.28
CA ARG A 49 14.16 21.28 17.82
C ARG A 49 14.03 21.02 16.32
N PHE A 50 15.13 21.04 15.57
CA PHE A 50 15.14 20.93 14.13
C PHE A 50 15.19 19.46 13.70
N VAL A 51 14.26 19.04 12.83
CA VAL A 51 14.11 17.64 12.41
C VAL A 51 14.99 17.36 11.20
N LEU A 52 15.73 16.25 11.25
CA LEU A 52 16.50 15.72 10.13
C LEU A 52 15.98 14.33 9.76
N PHE A 53 15.65 14.15 8.48
CA PHE A 53 15.40 12.84 7.90
C PHE A 53 16.71 12.25 7.39
N VAL A 54 17.14 11.12 7.96
CA VAL A 54 18.44 10.51 7.68
C VAL A 54 18.22 9.26 6.82
N GLU A 55 18.83 9.24 5.63
CA GLU A 55 18.92 8.04 4.81
C GLU A 55 20.03 7.10 5.35
N ASN A 56 19.84 5.79 5.15
CA ASN A 56 20.81 4.74 5.51
C ASN A 56 21.14 4.64 7.01
N ALA A 57 20.16 4.89 7.86
CA ALA A 57 20.27 4.71 9.30
C ALA A 57 18.99 4.09 9.88
N LEU A 58 19.12 3.44 11.03
CA LEU A 58 18.04 2.83 11.79
C LEU A 58 17.90 3.49 13.17
N PRO A 59 16.72 3.40 13.80
CA PRO A 59 16.53 3.85 15.18
C PRO A 59 17.54 3.20 16.14
N GLY A 60 18.17 4.05 16.96
CA GLY A 60 19.25 3.68 17.87
C GLY A 60 20.65 3.83 17.30
N ASP A 61 20.81 4.06 15.99
CA ASP A 61 22.12 4.34 15.42
C ASP A 61 22.64 5.72 15.86
N ARG A 62 23.95 5.80 16.10
CA ARG A 62 24.71 7.05 16.10
C ARG A 62 25.51 7.12 14.81
N VAL A 63 25.30 8.15 14.01
CA VAL A 63 25.84 8.26 12.65
C VAL A 63 26.52 9.59 12.43
N LEU A 64 27.54 9.59 11.58
CA LEU A 64 28.02 10.78 10.92
C LEU A 64 27.19 10.95 9.65
N ALA A 65 26.47 12.06 9.51
CA ALA A 65 25.55 12.28 8.41
C ALA A 65 25.76 13.64 7.75
N THR A 66 25.80 13.64 6.41
CA THR A 66 25.91 14.86 5.61
C THR A 66 24.54 15.34 5.18
N VAL A 67 24.23 16.62 5.44
CA VAL A 67 22.99 17.27 5.04
C VAL A 67 22.95 17.41 3.53
N THR A 68 22.08 16.66 2.86
CA THR A 68 21.92 16.67 1.40
C THR A 68 21.01 17.82 0.95
N ARG A 69 20.01 18.16 1.76
CA ARG A 69 19.02 19.20 1.46
C ARG A 69 18.53 19.88 2.73
N ARG A 70 18.47 21.22 2.73
CA ARG A 70 17.87 22.01 3.81
C ARG A 70 16.53 22.60 3.38
N ARG A 71 15.50 22.45 4.21
CA ARG A 71 14.19 23.11 4.08
C ARG A 71 13.95 24.04 5.28
N ARG A 72 12.83 24.77 5.26
CA ARG A 72 12.49 25.73 6.32
C ARG A 72 12.30 25.06 7.69
N GLN A 73 11.64 23.90 7.73
CA GLN A 73 11.23 23.23 8.96
C GLN A 73 11.94 21.90 9.23
N TYR A 74 12.70 21.39 8.25
CA TYR A 74 13.43 20.14 8.36
C TYR A 74 14.62 20.11 7.39
N ALA A 75 15.50 19.13 7.54
CA ALA A 75 16.52 18.79 6.55
C ALA A 75 16.45 17.31 6.15
N GLU A 76 17.03 17.00 5.00
CA GLU A 76 17.36 15.65 4.58
C GLU A 76 18.87 15.48 4.67
N ALA A 77 19.30 14.37 5.24
CA ALA A 77 20.69 14.00 5.42
C ALA A 77 20.90 12.54 5.00
N ARG A 78 22.16 12.16 4.75
CA ARG A 78 22.54 10.78 4.46
C ARG A 78 23.64 10.37 5.44
N ALA A 79 23.45 9.27 6.13
CA ALA A 79 24.51 8.66 6.93
C ALA A 79 25.66 8.25 5.99
N VAL A 80 26.84 8.81 6.26
CA VAL A 80 28.09 8.47 5.55
C VAL A 80 28.92 7.46 6.35
N GLU A 81 28.72 7.42 7.68
CA GLU A 81 29.38 6.48 8.58
C GLU A 81 28.46 6.16 9.76
N ILE A 82 28.44 4.90 10.19
CA ILE A 82 27.77 4.47 11.42
C ILE A 82 28.82 4.42 12.53
N LEU A 83 28.76 5.39 13.45
CA LEU A 83 29.69 5.51 14.57
C LEU A 83 29.38 4.48 15.67
N ALA A 84 28.10 4.21 15.90
CA ALA A 84 27.62 3.13 16.76
C ALA A 84 26.32 2.58 16.18
N SER A 85 26.27 1.28 15.93
CA SER A 85 25.07 0.61 15.40
C SER A 85 24.07 0.32 16.51
N THR A 86 22.78 0.42 16.19
CA THR A 86 21.70 -0.14 17.01
C THR A 86 21.91 -1.64 17.25
N PRO A 87 21.62 -2.17 18.46
CA PRO A 87 21.74 -3.60 18.75
C PRO A 87 20.69 -4.44 18.01
N PHE A 88 19.67 -3.80 17.44
CA PHE A 88 18.59 -4.44 16.67
C PHE A 88 18.90 -4.53 15.16
N ARG A 89 20.12 -4.21 14.75
CA ARG A 89 20.56 -4.36 13.37
C ARG A 89 20.85 -5.83 13.10
N VAL A 90 20.23 -6.38 12.06
CA VAL A 90 20.39 -7.78 11.65
C VAL A 90 20.98 -7.85 10.24
N PRO A 91 21.64 -8.97 9.86
CA PRO A 91 22.08 -9.16 8.48
C PRO A 91 20.89 -9.21 7.51
N ALA A 92 20.93 -8.40 6.46
CA ALA A 92 19.92 -8.46 5.41
C ALA A 92 20.25 -9.58 4.40
N PRO A 93 19.33 -10.53 4.14
CA PRO A 93 19.60 -11.63 3.19
C PRO A 93 19.65 -11.16 1.73
N CYS A 94 18.96 -10.08 1.38
CA CYS A 94 18.95 -9.57 0.02
C CYS A 94 20.13 -8.63 -0.25
N SER A 95 21.02 -9.03 -1.15
CA SER A 95 22.16 -8.25 -1.64
C SER A 95 21.76 -6.89 -2.25
N HIS A 96 20.51 -6.75 -2.70
CA HIS A 96 20.01 -5.52 -3.31
C HIS A 96 19.55 -4.44 -2.31
N VAL A 97 19.48 -4.73 -1.00
CA VAL A 97 18.99 -3.77 0.03
C VAL A 97 19.67 -2.40 -0.02
N PRO A 98 20.99 -2.28 -0.29
CA PRO A 98 21.64 -0.97 -0.41
C PRO A 98 21.09 -0.08 -1.54
N ILE A 99 20.57 -0.68 -2.61
CA ILE A 99 20.16 0.05 -3.83
C ILE A 99 18.65 -0.03 -4.12
N CYS A 100 17.96 -1.06 -3.67
CA CYS A 100 16.56 -1.32 -4.01
C CYS A 100 15.63 -0.33 -3.32
N GLY A 101 14.64 0.17 -4.05
CA GLY A 101 13.58 1.02 -3.52
C GLY A 101 12.50 0.29 -2.72
N GLY A 102 12.43 -1.04 -2.80
CA GLY A 102 11.34 -1.86 -2.25
C GLY A 102 11.45 -2.15 -0.75
N CYS A 103 12.45 -2.92 -0.34
CA CYS A 103 12.65 -3.30 1.06
C CYS A 103 13.62 -2.34 1.75
N ARG A 104 13.16 -1.69 2.83
CA ARG A 104 13.95 -0.71 3.58
C ARG A 104 14.47 -1.23 4.92
N PHE A 105 13.86 -2.28 5.47
CA PHE A 105 14.08 -2.73 6.84
C PHE A 105 14.50 -4.20 6.92
N GLN A 106 15.10 -4.77 5.88
CA GLN A 106 15.63 -6.14 5.99
C GLN A 106 16.80 -6.26 6.96
N ASP A 107 17.49 -5.14 7.22
CA ASP A 107 18.59 -5.00 8.17
C ASP A 107 18.12 -4.58 9.56
N PHE A 108 16.82 -4.58 9.84
CA PHE A 108 16.24 -4.20 11.12
C PHE A 108 15.43 -5.36 11.70
N ASP A 109 15.67 -5.68 12.97
CA ASP A 109 14.97 -6.76 13.67
C ASP A 109 13.45 -6.67 13.48
N TYR A 110 12.81 -7.81 13.22
CA TYR A 110 11.40 -7.82 12.84
C TYR A 110 10.49 -7.35 13.98
N SER A 111 10.81 -7.66 15.24
CA SER A 111 10.03 -7.18 16.37
C SER A 111 10.06 -5.65 16.48
N GLU A 112 11.21 -5.05 16.16
CA GLU A 112 11.37 -3.61 16.12
C GLU A 112 10.64 -2.98 14.93
N GLN A 113 10.62 -3.62 13.76
CA GLN A 113 9.77 -3.17 12.65
C GLN A 113 8.30 -3.05 13.08
N LEU A 114 7.76 -4.06 13.77
CA LEU A 114 6.39 -4.04 14.29
C LEU A 114 6.19 -2.94 15.32
N ARG A 115 7.12 -2.80 16.28
CA ARG A 115 7.08 -1.75 17.32
C ARG A 115 7.07 -0.33 16.72
N HIS A 116 7.85 -0.10 15.67
CA HIS A 116 7.87 1.18 14.97
C HIS A 116 6.59 1.40 14.12
N LYS A 117 6.08 0.37 13.44
CA LYS A 117 4.80 0.46 12.72
C LYS A 117 3.64 0.79 13.67
N GLN A 118 3.59 0.16 14.84
CA GLN A 118 2.58 0.44 15.86
C GLN A 118 2.60 1.90 16.30
N ARG A 119 3.78 2.40 16.70
CA ARG A 119 3.95 3.80 17.11
C ARG A 119 3.57 4.78 16.02
N GLN A 120 3.82 4.45 14.75
CA GLN A 120 3.40 5.30 13.63
C GLN A 120 1.87 5.39 13.53
N VAL A 121 1.16 4.27 13.68
CA VAL A 121 -0.31 4.28 13.70
C VAL A 121 -0.82 5.13 14.86
N GLU A 122 -0.35 4.88 16.08
CA GLU A 122 -0.76 5.62 17.28
C GLU A 122 -0.46 7.12 17.17
N ALA A 123 0.73 7.49 16.68
CA ALA A 123 1.10 8.88 16.45
C ALA A 123 0.22 9.56 15.39
N CYS A 124 -0.12 8.87 14.29
CA CYS A 124 -1.04 9.39 13.28
C CYS A 124 -2.44 9.61 13.85
N LEU A 125 -2.97 8.67 14.65
CA LEU A 125 -4.28 8.83 15.29
C LEU A 125 -4.29 10.01 16.26
N ALA A 126 -3.27 10.12 17.11
CA ALA A 126 -3.17 11.21 18.08
C ALA A 126 -3.02 12.58 17.41
N HIS A 127 -2.13 12.72 16.43
CA HIS A 127 -1.78 14.02 15.85
C HIS A 127 -2.67 14.46 14.68
N LEU A 128 -3.20 13.53 13.89
CA LEU A 128 -4.00 13.84 12.70
C LEU A 128 -5.48 13.50 12.89
N GLY A 129 -5.79 12.52 13.75
CA GLY A 129 -7.16 12.15 14.06
C GLY A 129 -7.73 12.80 15.31
N GLY A 130 -6.90 13.40 16.17
CA GLY A 130 -7.35 13.87 17.49
C GLY A 130 -7.83 12.73 18.39
N LEU A 131 -7.42 11.49 18.11
CA LEU A 131 -7.87 10.26 18.75
C LEU A 131 -6.66 9.59 19.43
N PRO A 132 -6.27 9.99 20.65
CA PRO A 132 -5.13 9.41 21.37
C PRO A 132 -5.50 8.05 21.99
N VAL A 133 -5.86 7.08 21.13
CA VAL A 133 -6.17 5.70 21.52
C VAL A 133 -4.99 4.79 21.23
N ALA A 134 -4.77 3.81 22.11
CA ALA A 134 -3.80 2.76 21.88
C ALA A 134 -4.30 1.84 20.75
N ALA A 135 -3.42 1.50 19.83
CA ALA A 135 -3.75 0.50 18.82
C ALA A 135 -3.62 -0.92 19.41
N ARG A 136 -4.38 -1.88 18.86
CA ARG A 136 -4.08 -3.29 19.13
C ARG A 136 -2.66 -3.61 18.63
N SER A 137 -2.02 -4.63 19.22
CA SER A 137 -0.72 -5.10 18.75
C SER A 137 -0.78 -5.45 17.26
N VAL A 138 0.23 -5.02 16.51
CA VAL A 138 0.32 -5.28 15.06
C VAL A 138 0.26 -6.79 14.81
N LEU A 139 -0.62 -7.24 13.92
CA LEU A 139 -0.61 -8.64 13.51
C LEU A 139 0.65 -8.91 12.69
N PRO A 140 1.56 -9.79 13.15
CA PRO A 140 2.78 -10.11 12.43
C PRO A 140 2.47 -10.96 11.19
N ALA A 141 3.33 -10.85 10.18
CA ALA A 141 3.32 -11.74 9.04
C ALA A 141 3.86 -13.12 9.43
N PRO A 142 3.12 -14.22 9.14
CA PRO A 142 3.64 -15.58 9.37
C PRO A 142 4.90 -15.88 8.54
N LYS A 143 5.00 -15.27 7.35
CA LYS A 143 6.16 -15.36 6.47
C LYS A 143 6.72 -13.98 6.17
N LEU A 144 8.01 -13.80 6.45
CA LEU A 144 8.72 -12.53 6.19
C LEU A 144 9.26 -12.43 4.76
N PHE A 145 9.46 -13.57 4.11
CA PHE A 145 9.98 -13.71 2.76
C PHE A 145 9.05 -14.57 1.91
N HIS A 146 9.16 -14.46 0.58
CA HIS A 146 8.36 -15.21 -0.39
C HIS A 146 6.84 -15.10 -0.20
N TYR A 147 6.36 -14.01 0.40
CA TYR A 147 4.94 -13.78 0.66
C TYR A 147 4.26 -13.06 -0.51
N ARG A 148 5.04 -12.36 -1.35
CA ARG A 148 4.51 -11.41 -2.31
C ARG A 148 4.09 -12.11 -3.60
N ASN A 149 2.79 -12.14 -3.83
CA ASN A 149 2.15 -12.87 -4.91
C ASN A 149 2.01 -12.06 -6.22
N LYS A 150 2.38 -10.78 -6.21
CA LYS A 150 2.40 -9.91 -7.38
C LYS A 150 3.64 -9.03 -7.37
N MET A 151 4.42 -9.13 -8.44
CA MET A 151 5.61 -8.33 -8.68
C MET A 151 5.51 -7.61 -10.02
N GLU A 152 5.94 -6.35 -10.05
CA GLU A 152 6.05 -5.54 -11.26
C GLU A 152 7.52 -5.17 -11.46
N TYR A 153 8.09 -5.63 -12.57
CA TYR A 153 9.48 -5.41 -12.96
C TYR A 153 9.52 -4.50 -14.19
N SER A 154 10.51 -3.62 -14.26
CA SER A 154 10.68 -2.68 -15.36
C SER A 154 11.80 -3.13 -16.27
N PHE A 155 11.53 -3.10 -17.57
CA PHE A 155 12.57 -3.15 -18.58
C PHE A 155 13.28 -1.79 -18.66
N GLY A 156 14.58 -1.81 -18.90
CA GLY A 156 15.36 -0.60 -19.06
C GLY A 156 16.73 -0.87 -19.62
N ARG A 157 17.65 0.07 -19.39
CA ARG A 157 19.05 -0.06 -19.78
C ARG A 157 19.98 0.30 -18.63
N ASP A 158 21.10 -0.39 -18.54
CA ASP A 158 22.20 0.01 -17.66
C ASP A 158 23.04 1.14 -18.29
N GLU A 159 24.05 1.59 -17.54
CA GLU A 159 24.97 2.66 -17.98
C GLU A 159 25.80 2.30 -19.22
N ARG A 160 25.86 1.00 -19.58
CA ARG A 160 26.52 0.48 -20.78
C ARG A 160 25.52 0.16 -21.89
N ALA A 161 24.30 0.70 -21.80
CA ALA A 161 23.19 0.52 -22.73
C ALA A 161 22.68 -0.93 -22.88
N ARG A 162 23.06 -1.85 -21.99
CA ARG A 162 22.58 -3.25 -22.00
C ARG A 162 21.18 -3.33 -21.40
N LEU A 163 20.34 -4.22 -21.94
CA LEU A 163 19.00 -4.44 -21.42
C LEU A 163 19.07 -4.89 -19.96
N THR A 164 18.26 -4.27 -19.11
CA THR A 164 18.06 -4.67 -17.71
C THR A 164 16.60 -5.01 -17.49
N LEU A 165 16.32 -5.99 -16.63
CA LEU A 165 14.96 -6.26 -16.15
C LEU A 165 14.99 -6.44 -14.64
N GLY A 166 14.23 -5.61 -13.93
CA GLY A 166 14.22 -5.67 -12.47
C GLY A 166 13.48 -4.53 -11.81
N LEU A 167 13.95 -4.13 -10.63
CA LEU A 167 13.31 -3.11 -9.80
C LEU A 167 14.05 -1.78 -9.90
N HIS A 168 13.39 -0.70 -9.48
CA HIS A 168 13.99 0.63 -9.49
C HIS A 168 14.95 0.84 -8.32
N ARG A 169 16.04 1.57 -8.62
CA ARG A 169 16.95 2.08 -7.59
C ARG A 169 16.21 3.08 -6.69
N ARG A 170 16.59 3.11 -5.41
CA ARG A 170 15.98 4.00 -4.42
C ARG A 170 16.04 5.45 -4.87
N GLY A 171 14.87 6.09 -4.93
CA GLY A 171 14.73 7.49 -5.35
C GLY A 171 14.79 7.74 -6.86
N LEU A 172 14.96 6.70 -7.69
CA LEU A 172 15.15 6.82 -9.14
C LEU A 172 14.18 5.91 -9.90
N TYR A 173 13.03 6.45 -10.30
CA TYR A 173 11.95 5.70 -10.97
C TYR A 173 12.27 5.32 -12.43
N ASP A 174 13.26 5.96 -13.06
CA ASP A 174 13.64 5.73 -14.46
C ASP A 174 14.90 4.85 -14.60
N ARG A 175 15.43 4.32 -13.48
CA ARG A 175 16.65 3.51 -13.45
C ARG A 175 16.41 2.15 -12.80
N PRO A 176 15.87 1.18 -13.55
CA PRO A 176 15.87 -0.20 -13.09
C PRO A 176 17.31 -0.73 -12.98
N PHE A 177 17.53 -1.66 -12.05
CA PHE A 177 18.73 -2.49 -12.02
C PHE A 177 18.40 -3.90 -12.47
N ASP A 178 19.38 -4.61 -13.02
CA ASP A 178 19.19 -6.00 -13.38
C ASP A 178 19.06 -6.85 -12.13
N LEU A 179 17.89 -7.48 -11.96
CA LEU A 179 17.57 -8.22 -10.75
C LEU A 179 18.16 -9.63 -10.83
N ASP A 180 18.92 -10.00 -9.80
CA ASP A 180 19.33 -11.39 -9.59
C ASP A 180 18.21 -12.19 -8.89
N ARG A 181 17.79 -11.73 -7.70
CA ARG A 181 16.75 -12.35 -6.89
C ARG A 181 16.00 -11.34 -6.03
N CYS A 182 14.69 -11.53 -5.90
CA CYS A 182 13.86 -10.79 -4.94
C CYS A 182 13.39 -11.73 -3.81
N HIS A 183 13.83 -11.47 -2.56
CA HIS A 183 13.51 -12.33 -1.42
C HIS A 183 12.06 -12.22 -0.92
N ILE A 184 11.33 -11.16 -1.25
CA ILE A 184 9.90 -11.06 -0.90
C ILE A 184 8.99 -11.74 -1.94
N ALA A 185 9.47 -11.90 -3.18
CA ALA A 185 8.82 -12.69 -4.21
C ALA A 185 9.24 -14.16 -4.09
N THR A 186 8.50 -15.09 -4.72
CA THR A 186 8.92 -16.50 -4.75
C THR A 186 10.12 -16.71 -5.68
N PRO A 187 10.84 -17.85 -5.56
CA PRO A 187 11.90 -18.21 -6.50
C PRO A 187 11.44 -18.24 -7.96
N VAL A 188 10.25 -18.79 -8.24
CA VAL A 188 9.74 -18.90 -9.62
C VAL A 188 9.55 -17.52 -10.27
N SER A 189 9.16 -16.50 -9.49
CA SER A 189 9.09 -15.12 -9.99
C SER A 189 10.46 -14.61 -10.48
N SER A 190 11.53 -14.87 -9.73
CA SER A 190 12.89 -14.44 -10.10
C SER A 190 13.42 -15.24 -11.29
N GLU A 191 13.11 -16.54 -11.38
CA GLU A 191 13.48 -17.39 -12.51
C GLU A 191 12.80 -16.95 -13.81
N ILE A 192 11.51 -16.59 -13.75
CA ILE A 192 10.79 -16.03 -14.90
C ILE A 192 11.40 -14.70 -15.33
N VAL A 193 11.80 -13.83 -14.41
CA VAL A 193 12.49 -12.57 -14.73
C VAL A 193 13.78 -12.84 -15.50
N ALA A 194 14.63 -13.74 -15.00
CA ALA A 194 15.87 -14.10 -15.67
C ALA A 194 15.61 -14.68 -17.07
N PHE A 195 14.65 -15.61 -17.19
CA PHE A 195 14.28 -16.23 -18.45
C PHE A 195 13.79 -15.21 -19.49
N VAL A 196 12.89 -14.30 -19.09
CA VAL A 196 12.33 -13.27 -19.98
C VAL A 196 13.41 -12.27 -20.40
N ARG A 197 14.30 -11.87 -19.49
CA ARG A 197 15.45 -11.01 -19.81
C ARG A 197 16.34 -11.66 -20.87
N ASP A 198 16.76 -12.89 -20.64
CA ASP A 198 17.70 -13.59 -21.51
C ASP A 198 17.09 -13.86 -22.89
N PHE A 199 15.77 -14.13 -22.94
CA PHE A 199 15.02 -14.18 -24.18
C PHE A 199 14.98 -12.83 -24.90
N ALA A 200 14.66 -11.74 -24.20
CA ALA A 200 14.61 -10.40 -24.80
C ALA A 200 15.97 -9.96 -25.37
N VAL A 201 17.06 -10.31 -24.70
CA VAL A 201 18.44 -10.09 -25.20
C VAL A 201 18.69 -10.87 -26.48
N ARG A 202 18.40 -12.18 -26.50
CA ARG A 202 18.60 -13.05 -27.66
C ARG A 202 17.79 -12.61 -28.88
N GLU A 203 16.54 -12.20 -28.68
CA GLU A 203 15.64 -11.75 -29.75
C GLU A 203 15.80 -10.25 -30.07
N ALA A 204 16.79 -9.57 -29.46
CA ALA A 204 17.06 -8.14 -29.63
C ALA A 204 15.84 -7.23 -29.42
N LEU A 205 14.97 -7.57 -28.46
CA LEU A 205 13.76 -6.78 -28.16
C LEU A 205 14.13 -5.50 -27.41
N PRO A 206 13.78 -4.31 -27.91
CA PRO A 206 14.20 -3.07 -27.29
C PRO A 206 13.37 -2.77 -26.04
N PRO A 207 13.99 -2.44 -24.89
CA PRO A 207 13.27 -1.86 -23.76
C PRO A 207 12.71 -0.49 -24.16
N TYR A 208 11.60 -0.11 -23.55
CA TYR A 208 10.93 1.17 -23.79
C TYR A 208 11.68 2.30 -23.08
N ASP A 209 12.06 3.33 -23.84
CA ASP A 209 12.68 4.55 -23.35
C ASP A 209 11.60 5.56 -22.94
N LEU A 210 11.55 5.89 -21.64
CA LEU A 210 10.56 6.79 -21.06
C LEU A 210 10.74 8.26 -21.46
N ARG A 211 11.95 8.65 -21.85
CA ARG A 211 12.28 10.04 -22.22
C ARG A 211 11.96 10.26 -23.69
N ASN A 212 12.36 9.31 -24.53
CA ASN A 212 12.18 9.38 -25.98
C ASN A 212 10.86 8.77 -26.46
N HIS A 213 10.16 8.02 -25.60
CA HIS A 213 8.92 7.31 -25.91
C HIS A 213 9.03 6.31 -27.07
N THR A 214 10.17 5.63 -27.18
CA THR A 214 10.49 4.64 -28.22
C THR A 214 10.82 3.28 -27.61
N GLY A 215 10.85 2.21 -28.42
CA GLY A 215 11.09 0.84 -27.95
C GLY A 215 9.80 0.05 -27.70
N LEU A 216 9.92 -1.17 -27.19
CA LEU A 216 8.83 -2.16 -27.12
C LEU A 216 8.47 -2.52 -25.68
N LEU A 217 9.40 -3.14 -24.95
CA LEU A 217 9.14 -3.79 -23.66
C LEU A 217 9.12 -2.75 -22.53
N ARG A 218 8.01 -2.65 -21.78
CA ARG A 218 7.86 -1.68 -20.69
C ARG A 218 8.00 -2.34 -19.33
N PHE A 219 7.12 -3.30 -19.05
CA PHE A 219 7.07 -3.98 -17.77
C PHE A 219 6.87 -5.48 -17.95
N LEU A 220 7.35 -6.24 -16.97
CA LEU A 220 6.99 -7.63 -16.75
C LEU A 220 6.27 -7.70 -15.41
N VAL A 221 5.03 -8.16 -15.40
CA VAL A 221 4.26 -8.40 -14.19
C VAL A 221 4.12 -9.90 -13.99
N VAL A 222 4.55 -10.40 -12.83
CA VAL A 222 4.37 -11.81 -12.45
C VAL A 222 3.37 -11.86 -11.32
N ARG A 223 2.30 -12.63 -11.49
CA ARG A 223 1.32 -12.92 -10.44
C ARG A 223 1.28 -14.41 -10.15
N GLU A 224 1.04 -14.77 -8.90
CA GLU A 224 1.01 -16.14 -8.42
C GLU A 224 -0.23 -16.35 -7.55
N GLY A 225 -0.97 -17.41 -7.80
CA GLY A 225 -1.93 -17.93 -6.83
C GLY A 225 -1.16 -18.75 -5.80
N MET A 226 -0.84 -18.16 -4.65
CA MET A 226 0.01 -18.77 -3.62
C MET A 226 -0.54 -20.11 -3.12
N ARG A 227 -1.86 -20.29 -3.15
CA ARG A 227 -2.51 -21.55 -2.71
C ARG A 227 -2.88 -22.49 -3.86
N THR A 228 -2.79 -22.04 -5.10
CA THR A 228 -3.12 -22.85 -6.28
C THR A 228 -1.88 -23.26 -7.07
N GLY A 229 -0.76 -22.57 -6.87
CA GLY A 229 0.47 -22.72 -7.64
C GLY A 229 0.39 -22.17 -9.07
N GLN A 230 -0.71 -21.51 -9.46
CA GLN A 230 -0.86 -20.97 -10.80
C GLN A 230 -0.08 -19.67 -10.95
N VAL A 231 0.63 -19.52 -12.06
CA VAL A 231 1.41 -18.32 -12.38
C VAL A 231 0.86 -17.64 -13.63
N MET A 232 0.71 -16.32 -13.55
CA MET A 232 0.44 -15.44 -14.68
C MET A 232 1.68 -14.61 -14.98
N VAL A 233 2.08 -14.62 -16.25
CA VAL A 233 3.12 -13.74 -16.78
C VAL A 233 2.47 -12.71 -17.69
N ASN A 234 2.43 -11.46 -17.25
CA ASN A 234 1.87 -10.35 -18.01
C ASN A 234 3.00 -9.45 -18.54
N ILE A 235 3.15 -9.42 -19.86
CA ILE A 235 4.12 -8.59 -20.57
C ILE A 235 3.42 -7.30 -20.95
N VAL A 236 3.93 -6.17 -20.48
CA VAL A 236 3.43 -4.84 -20.86
C VAL A 236 4.33 -4.25 -21.94
N ALA A 237 3.78 -3.94 -23.10
CA ALA A 237 4.51 -3.44 -24.25
C ALA A 237 3.83 -2.23 -24.90
N SER A 238 4.58 -1.50 -25.74
CA SER A 238 4.05 -0.39 -26.56
C SER A 238 3.35 -0.86 -27.85
N GLY A 239 3.51 -2.13 -28.23
CA GLY A 239 2.95 -2.73 -29.44
C GLY A 239 3.12 -4.25 -29.47
N THR A 240 2.63 -4.88 -30.53
CA THR A 240 2.77 -6.33 -30.77
C THR A 240 4.11 -6.65 -31.45
N HIS A 241 4.60 -7.87 -31.27
CA HIS A 241 5.81 -8.36 -31.93
C HIS A 241 5.81 -9.91 -31.98
N PRO A 242 6.12 -10.56 -33.12
CA PRO A 242 6.05 -12.03 -33.23
C PRO A 242 6.92 -12.82 -32.23
N ALA A 243 7.99 -12.20 -31.72
CA ALA A 243 8.81 -12.81 -30.69
C ALA A 243 8.08 -12.94 -29.34
N LEU A 244 7.04 -12.14 -29.08
CA LEU A 244 6.24 -12.23 -27.86
C LEU A 244 5.38 -13.50 -27.85
N ASP A 245 4.84 -13.91 -29.01
CA ASP A 245 4.16 -15.19 -29.16
C ASP A 245 5.12 -16.36 -28.91
N ARG A 246 6.34 -16.28 -29.46
CA ARG A 246 7.40 -17.27 -29.19
C ARG A 246 7.80 -17.30 -27.71
N LEU A 247 7.88 -16.14 -27.06
CA LEU A 247 8.15 -16.04 -25.63
C LEU A 247 7.05 -16.73 -24.81
N ALA A 248 5.78 -16.55 -25.17
CA ALA A 248 4.66 -17.17 -24.49
C ALA A 248 4.71 -18.71 -24.57
N VAL A 249 5.04 -19.26 -25.75
CA VAL A 249 5.26 -20.71 -25.92
C VAL A 249 6.44 -21.19 -25.08
N ALA A 250 7.56 -20.46 -25.13
CA ALA A 250 8.77 -20.82 -24.41
C ALA A 250 8.58 -20.79 -22.88
N LEU A 251 7.85 -19.80 -22.35
CA LEU A 251 7.50 -19.69 -20.93
C LEU A 251 6.70 -20.88 -20.45
N ARG A 252 5.66 -21.29 -21.18
CA ARG A 252 4.84 -22.45 -20.81
C ARG A 252 5.61 -23.77 -20.88
N GLY A 253 6.55 -23.89 -21.82
CA GLY A 253 7.43 -25.06 -21.91
C GLY A 253 8.43 -25.15 -20.77
N ALA A 254 9.00 -24.02 -20.35
CA ALA A 254 10.00 -23.97 -19.28
C ALA A 254 9.39 -24.01 -17.87
N PHE A 255 8.20 -23.45 -17.69
CA PHE A 255 7.55 -23.30 -16.39
C PHE A 255 6.14 -23.91 -16.41
N PRO A 256 5.97 -25.18 -15.99
CA PRO A 256 4.66 -25.84 -15.97
C PRO A 256 3.60 -25.12 -15.13
N ALA A 257 4.02 -24.33 -14.13
CA ALA A 257 3.16 -23.52 -13.29
C ALA A 257 2.53 -22.31 -14.03
N VAL A 258 3.09 -21.89 -15.17
CA VAL A 258 2.58 -20.77 -15.97
C VAL A 258 1.28 -21.17 -16.66
N ALA A 259 0.17 -20.81 -16.03
CA ALA A 259 -1.19 -21.06 -16.50
C ALA A 259 -1.65 -19.99 -17.49
N SER A 260 -1.08 -18.78 -17.42
CA SER A 260 -1.50 -17.62 -18.19
C SER A 260 -0.30 -16.80 -18.67
N VAL A 261 -0.25 -16.47 -19.95
CA VAL A 261 0.66 -15.47 -20.52
C VAL A 261 -0.17 -14.40 -21.23
N ILE A 262 -0.09 -13.17 -20.73
CA ILE A 262 -0.88 -12.03 -21.17
C ILE A 262 0.05 -10.98 -21.79
N LEU A 263 -0.43 -10.32 -22.84
CA LEU A 263 0.15 -9.11 -23.40
C LEU A 263 -0.79 -7.94 -23.14
N ASN A 264 -0.32 -6.97 -22.36
CA ASN A 264 -0.98 -5.69 -22.21
C ASN A 264 -0.29 -4.64 -23.08
N LEU A 265 -1.03 -4.00 -23.98
CA LEU A 265 -0.53 -2.91 -24.81
C LEU A 265 -0.85 -1.58 -24.17
N THR A 266 0.14 -0.71 -24.02
CA THR A 266 -0.09 0.67 -23.54
C THR A 266 0.76 1.65 -24.34
N ARG A 267 0.08 2.58 -25.01
CA ARG A 267 0.71 3.66 -25.78
C ARG A 267 0.84 4.93 -24.95
N ARG A 268 0.32 4.92 -23.71
CA ARG A 268 0.36 6.07 -22.81
C ARG A 268 1.79 6.43 -22.42
N LYS A 269 2.01 7.73 -22.25
CA LYS A 269 3.27 8.28 -21.72
C LYS A 269 3.46 7.94 -20.23
N ALA A 270 2.36 7.76 -19.50
CA ALA A 270 2.41 7.42 -18.08
C ALA A 270 3.07 6.04 -17.83
N GLN A 271 3.86 5.94 -16.77
CA GLN A 271 4.39 4.67 -16.28
C GLN A 271 3.35 3.90 -15.48
N VAL A 272 2.40 3.27 -16.17
CA VAL A 272 1.46 2.34 -15.55
C VAL A 272 1.59 0.98 -16.21
N ALA A 273 1.60 -0.09 -15.39
CA ALA A 273 1.57 -1.48 -15.85
C ALA A 273 0.15 -1.95 -16.21
N LEU A 274 -0.72 -1.01 -16.61
CA LEU A 274 -2.10 -1.24 -17.02
C LEU A 274 -2.19 -1.05 -18.54
N GLY A 275 -2.62 -2.10 -19.24
CA GLY A 275 -2.86 -2.04 -20.68
C GLY A 275 -4.15 -1.32 -21.04
N GLU A 276 -4.18 -0.71 -22.21
CA GLU A 276 -5.40 -0.23 -22.88
C GLU A 276 -6.07 -1.37 -23.66
N GLU A 277 -5.25 -2.31 -24.15
CA GLU A 277 -5.66 -3.51 -24.86
C GLU A 277 -4.99 -4.73 -24.20
N GLU A 278 -5.76 -5.80 -23.96
CA GLU A 278 -5.29 -7.03 -23.32
C GLU A 278 -5.45 -8.21 -24.30
N HIS A 279 -4.39 -9.00 -24.48
CA HIS A 279 -4.38 -10.20 -25.33
C HIS A 279 -3.85 -11.40 -24.57
N VAL A 280 -4.57 -12.52 -24.65
CA VAL A 280 -4.06 -13.81 -24.15
C VAL A 280 -3.12 -14.39 -25.20
N LEU A 281 -1.82 -14.43 -24.91
CA LEU A 281 -0.83 -15.04 -25.80
C LEU A 281 -0.79 -16.56 -25.65
N ALA A 282 -0.96 -17.07 -24.42
CA ALA A 282 -1.02 -18.50 -24.17
C ALA A 282 -1.73 -18.83 -22.85
N GLY A 283 -2.45 -19.95 -22.82
CA GLY A 283 -3.09 -20.45 -21.61
C GLY A 283 -4.44 -19.77 -21.32
N GLN A 284 -4.71 -19.53 -20.04
CA GLN A 284 -5.97 -18.96 -19.55
C GLN A 284 -5.89 -17.42 -19.47
N PRO A 285 -7.03 -16.69 -19.54
CA PRO A 285 -7.06 -15.23 -19.34
C PRO A 285 -6.82 -14.80 -17.89
N THR A 286 -7.06 -15.70 -16.93
CA THR A 286 -6.95 -15.45 -15.50
C THR A 286 -6.17 -16.57 -14.82
N ILE A 287 -5.74 -16.32 -13.58
CA ILE A 287 -5.28 -17.36 -12.64
C ILE A 287 -6.21 -17.41 -11.44
N LEU A 288 -6.14 -18.50 -10.68
CA LEU A 288 -6.94 -18.71 -9.47
C LEU A 288 -6.10 -18.47 -8.21
N GLU A 289 -6.72 -17.91 -7.18
CA GLU A 289 -6.20 -17.86 -5.81
C GLU A 289 -7.30 -18.22 -4.81
N ARG A 290 -6.92 -18.62 -3.60
CA ARG A 290 -7.87 -18.89 -2.51
C ARG A 290 -7.69 -17.90 -1.35
N LEU A 291 -8.77 -17.27 -0.93
CA LEU A 291 -8.79 -16.32 0.19
C LEU A 291 -10.12 -16.43 0.95
N GLY A 292 -10.11 -16.41 2.27
CA GLY A 292 -11.33 -16.45 3.07
C GLY A 292 -12.21 -17.69 2.83
N GLY A 293 -11.60 -18.81 2.44
CA GLY A 293 -12.33 -20.03 2.06
C GLY A 293 -12.98 -19.99 0.66
N LEU A 294 -12.85 -18.90 -0.07
CA LEU A 294 -13.39 -18.71 -1.42
C LEU A 294 -12.28 -18.81 -2.48
N THR A 295 -12.66 -19.07 -3.72
CA THR A 295 -11.74 -19.10 -4.87
C THR A 295 -11.99 -17.90 -5.78
N PHE A 296 -10.96 -17.11 -6.04
CA PHE A 296 -11.02 -15.91 -6.86
C PHE A 296 -10.27 -16.11 -8.18
N GLU A 297 -10.89 -15.71 -9.28
CA GLU A 297 -10.23 -15.41 -10.53
C GLU A 297 -9.53 -14.05 -10.43
N ILE A 298 -8.26 -14.04 -10.81
CA ILE A 298 -7.40 -12.86 -10.83
C ILE A 298 -7.05 -12.57 -12.29
N SER A 299 -7.58 -11.46 -12.79
CA SER A 299 -7.25 -10.91 -14.11
C SER A 299 -5.95 -10.11 -14.06
N SER A 300 -5.33 -9.89 -15.22
CA SER A 300 -4.00 -9.24 -15.29
C SER A 300 -4.01 -7.78 -14.83
N ASN A 301 -5.15 -7.11 -15.00
CA ASN A 301 -5.36 -5.68 -14.77
C ASN A 301 -6.15 -5.36 -13.48
N SER A 302 -6.68 -6.37 -12.77
CA SER A 302 -7.42 -6.14 -11.52
C SER A 302 -6.52 -6.11 -10.29
N PHE A 303 -6.95 -5.43 -9.23
CA PHE A 303 -6.25 -5.44 -7.95
C PHE A 303 -6.61 -6.69 -7.15
N PHE A 304 -5.61 -7.25 -6.46
CA PHE A 304 -5.77 -8.31 -5.47
C PHE A 304 -4.70 -8.12 -4.39
N GLN A 305 -4.99 -8.56 -3.17
CA GLN A 305 -4.07 -8.37 -2.04
C GLN A 305 -2.75 -9.09 -2.28
N THR A 306 -1.63 -8.39 -2.08
CA THR A 306 -0.32 -8.90 -2.53
C THR A 306 0.35 -9.91 -1.57
N ASN A 307 -0.23 -10.12 -0.40
CA ASN A 307 0.23 -11.08 0.60
C ASN A 307 -0.97 -11.91 1.06
N THR A 308 -1.16 -13.08 0.45
CA THR A 308 -2.35 -13.93 0.63
C THR A 308 -2.57 -14.31 2.11
N GLU A 309 -1.51 -14.58 2.87
CA GLU A 309 -1.65 -14.98 4.28
C GLU A 309 -2.05 -13.83 5.20
N GLN A 310 -1.55 -12.61 4.94
CA GLN A 310 -1.96 -11.43 5.69
C GLN A 310 -3.33 -10.91 5.25
N ALA A 311 -3.71 -11.12 3.98
CA ALA A 311 -5.04 -10.79 3.49
C ALA A 311 -6.14 -11.57 4.24
N ASP A 312 -5.91 -12.82 4.63
CA ASP A 312 -6.85 -13.54 5.50
C ASP A 312 -6.97 -12.89 6.88
N ARG A 313 -5.84 -12.47 7.48
CA ARG A 313 -5.84 -11.78 8.79
C ARG A 313 -6.57 -10.43 8.73
N LEU A 314 -6.40 -9.71 7.62
CA LEU A 314 -7.09 -8.46 7.35
C LEU A 314 -8.60 -8.70 7.21
N LEU A 315 -8.99 -9.73 6.44
CA LEU A 315 -10.37 -10.15 6.26
C LEU A 315 -11.01 -10.58 7.58
N ASP A 316 -10.32 -11.39 8.38
CA ASP A 316 -10.80 -11.82 9.71
C ASP A 316 -11.06 -10.62 10.61
N SER A 317 -10.14 -9.65 10.65
CA SER A 317 -10.30 -8.42 11.43
C SER A 317 -11.49 -7.58 10.93
N ALA A 318 -11.69 -7.50 9.61
CA ALA A 318 -12.82 -6.78 9.04
C ALA A 318 -14.17 -7.46 9.36
N LEU A 319 -14.23 -8.79 9.28
CA LEU A 319 -15.41 -9.57 9.64
C LEU A 319 -15.72 -9.51 11.14
N GLU A 320 -14.68 -9.49 12.00
CA GLU A 320 -14.83 -9.23 13.44
C GLU A 320 -15.47 -7.85 13.67
N ALA A 321 -14.95 -6.81 13.02
CA ALA A 321 -15.46 -5.44 13.15
C ALA A 321 -16.91 -5.28 12.64
N LEU A 322 -17.29 -5.99 11.59
CA LEU A 322 -18.65 -5.97 11.05
C LEU A 322 -19.65 -6.64 12.00
N ALA A 323 -19.22 -7.65 12.78
CA ALA A 323 -20.02 -8.37 13.76
C ALA A 323 -21.38 -8.85 13.21
N LEU A 324 -21.33 -9.53 12.05
CA LEU A 324 -22.50 -9.98 11.29
C LEU A 324 -23.18 -11.18 11.95
N THR A 325 -24.51 -11.19 11.96
CA THR A 325 -25.35 -12.28 12.48
C THR A 325 -26.13 -13.02 11.37
N GLY A 326 -25.94 -12.64 10.11
CA GLY A 326 -26.62 -13.25 8.96
C GLY A 326 -27.89 -12.52 8.50
N THR A 327 -28.27 -11.44 9.18
CA THR A 327 -29.49 -10.66 8.84
C THR A 327 -29.20 -9.30 8.21
N GLU A 328 -27.92 -8.92 8.19
CA GLU A 328 -27.47 -7.61 7.79
C GLU A 328 -27.47 -7.44 6.27
N ARG A 329 -27.77 -6.21 5.85
CA ARG A 329 -27.45 -5.69 4.52
C ARG A 329 -26.20 -4.83 4.65
N VAL A 330 -25.12 -5.24 3.99
CA VAL A 330 -23.79 -4.64 4.14
C VAL A 330 -23.39 -3.96 2.84
N LEU A 331 -22.86 -2.73 2.95
CA LEU A 331 -22.31 -1.98 1.82
C LEU A 331 -20.78 -2.01 1.87
N ASP A 332 -20.14 -2.48 0.82
CA ASP A 332 -18.69 -2.49 0.63
C ASP A 332 -18.33 -1.42 -0.42
N VAL A 333 -17.71 -0.32 0.01
CA VAL A 333 -17.33 0.78 -0.87
C VAL A 333 -15.87 0.60 -1.24
N TYR A 334 -15.57 0.69 -2.55
CA TYR A 334 -14.28 0.33 -3.16
C TYR A 334 -14.07 -1.19 -3.19
N ALA A 335 -15.11 -1.91 -3.61
CA ALA A 335 -15.20 -3.37 -3.51
C ALA A 335 -14.16 -4.14 -4.34
N GLY A 336 -13.54 -3.50 -5.34
CA GLY A 336 -12.59 -4.14 -6.24
C GLY A 336 -13.20 -5.38 -6.89
N THR A 337 -12.50 -6.51 -6.77
CA THR A 337 -12.92 -7.82 -7.31
C THR A 337 -13.83 -8.63 -6.37
N GLY A 338 -14.42 -7.97 -5.37
CA GLY A 338 -15.29 -8.60 -4.38
C GLY A 338 -14.53 -9.31 -3.25
N THR A 339 -13.27 -8.94 -3.01
CA THR A 339 -12.38 -9.59 -2.03
C THR A 339 -12.98 -9.57 -0.61
N PHE A 340 -13.66 -8.48 -0.22
CA PHE A 340 -14.41 -8.40 1.04
C PHE A 340 -15.91 -8.68 0.84
N THR A 341 -16.51 -8.14 -0.22
CA THR A 341 -17.94 -8.29 -0.51
C THR A 341 -18.40 -9.76 -0.48
N LEU A 342 -17.63 -10.66 -1.10
CA LEU A 342 -18.02 -12.07 -1.22
C LEU A 342 -17.94 -12.82 0.12
N PRO A 343 -16.85 -12.74 0.91
CA PRO A 343 -16.85 -13.26 2.27
C PRO A 343 -17.95 -12.67 3.16
N ILE A 344 -18.23 -11.37 3.04
CA ILE A 344 -19.33 -10.72 3.76
C ILE A 344 -20.68 -11.36 3.41
N ALA A 345 -20.93 -11.59 2.12
CA ALA A 345 -22.17 -12.22 1.64
C ALA A 345 -22.41 -13.61 2.25
N THR A 346 -21.34 -14.37 2.55
CA THR A 346 -21.48 -15.68 3.21
C THR A 346 -21.97 -15.60 4.67
N ARG A 347 -21.98 -14.40 5.26
CA ARG A 347 -22.34 -14.15 6.67
C ARG A 347 -23.39 -13.05 6.85
N SER A 348 -24.01 -12.59 5.77
CA SER A 348 -25.01 -11.51 5.77
C SER A 348 -26.25 -11.89 4.96
N ALA A 349 -27.34 -11.15 5.11
CA ALA A 349 -28.51 -11.34 4.26
C ALA A 349 -28.21 -10.89 2.82
N GLU A 350 -27.51 -9.76 2.67
CA GLU A 350 -27.06 -9.25 1.38
C GLU A 350 -25.74 -8.48 1.55
N ALA A 351 -24.87 -8.55 0.54
CA ALA A 351 -23.68 -7.72 0.43
C ALA A 351 -23.69 -6.96 -0.90
N ILE A 352 -23.42 -5.66 -0.85
CA ILE A 352 -23.44 -4.78 -2.02
C ILE A 352 -22.08 -4.13 -2.16
N GLY A 353 -21.37 -4.41 -3.25
CA GLY A 353 -20.12 -3.74 -3.59
C GLY A 353 -20.33 -2.51 -4.47
N ILE A 354 -19.65 -1.40 -4.20
CA ILE A 354 -19.53 -0.25 -5.10
C ILE A 354 -18.11 -0.22 -5.66
N GLU A 355 -17.98 -0.23 -6.99
CA GLU A 355 -16.69 -0.21 -7.68
C GLU A 355 -16.76 0.61 -8.98
N SER A 356 -15.78 1.46 -9.19
CA SER A 356 -15.66 2.34 -10.37
C SER A 356 -15.17 1.60 -11.61
N SER A 357 -14.28 0.62 -11.43
CA SER A 357 -13.61 -0.13 -12.49
C SER A 357 -14.51 -1.22 -13.04
N GLU A 358 -14.88 -1.08 -14.31
CA GLU A 358 -15.70 -2.07 -15.02
C GLU A 358 -15.06 -3.46 -15.05
N ILE A 359 -13.73 -3.54 -15.19
CA ILE A 359 -13.00 -4.82 -15.16
C ILE A 359 -13.15 -5.47 -13.78
N ALA A 360 -12.99 -4.69 -12.70
CA ALA A 360 -13.10 -5.21 -11.34
C ALA A 360 -14.53 -5.67 -11.00
N VAL A 361 -15.56 -4.93 -11.43
CA VAL A 361 -16.96 -5.36 -11.29
C VAL A 361 -17.22 -6.69 -12.00
N ARG A 362 -16.79 -6.83 -13.26
CA ARG A 362 -16.95 -8.09 -14.01
C ARG A 362 -16.19 -9.24 -13.35
N ASP A 363 -15.00 -9.00 -12.83
CA ASP A 363 -14.23 -9.98 -12.05
C ASP A 363 -15.00 -10.38 -10.79
N ALA A 364 -15.58 -9.41 -10.07
CA ALA A 364 -16.35 -9.65 -8.87
C ALA A 364 -17.62 -10.49 -9.13
N GLU A 365 -18.33 -10.22 -10.22
CA GLU A 365 -19.49 -11.00 -10.66
C GLU A 365 -19.12 -12.45 -11.01
N ARG A 366 -18.02 -12.66 -11.77
CA ARG A 366 -17.51 -14.02 -12.04
C ARG A 366 -17.06 -14.74 -10.79
N ASN A 367 -16.46 -14.02 -9.84
CA ASN A 367 -16.09 -14.57 -8.54
C ASN A 367 -17.33 -14.94 -7.71
N ALA A 368 -18.40 -14.15 -7.75
CA ALA A 368 -19.65 -14.48 -7.09
C ALA A 368 -20.24 -15.79 -7.66
N GLU A 369 -20.35 -15.87 -8.99
CA GLU A 369 -20.84 -17.06 -9.71
C GLU A 369 -20.00 -18.30 -9.38
N ARG A 370 -18.67 -18.19 -9.46
CA ARG A 370 -17.73 -19.29 -9.18
C ARG A 370 -17.87 -19.85 -7.77
N ASN A 371 -18.20 -19.00 -6.80
CA ASN A 371 -18.39 -19.41 -5.41
C ASN A 371 -19.86 -19.71 -5.06
N GLY A 372 -20.78 -19.66 -6.04
CA GLY A 372 -22.20 -19.91 -5.81
C GLY A 372 -22.88 -18.86 -4.90
N ILE A 373 -22.36 -17.63 -4.87
CA ILE A 373 -22.83 -16.56 -3.99
C ILE A 373 -23.87 -15.72 -4.75
N ALA A 374 -25.16 -15.95 -4.47
CA ALA A 374 -26.27 -15.27 -5.14
C ALA A 374 -26.73 -13.98 -4.45
N ASN A 375 -26.36 -13.77 -3.18
CA ASN A 375 -26.75 -12.60 -2.38
C ASN A 375 -25.69 -11.48 -2.36
N ALA A 376 -24.73 -11.53 -3.28
CA ALA A 376 -23.80 -10.43 -3.54
C ALA A 376 -24.23 -9.66 -4.80
N ARG A 377 -24.21 -8.33 -4.74
CA ARG A 377 -24.49 -7.45 -5.90
C ARG A 377 -23.39 -6.42 -6.05
N PHE A 378 -23.13 -5.97 -7.27
CA PHE A 378 -22.12 -4.96 -7.57
C PHE A 378 -22.74 -3.77 -8.32
N TRP A 379 -22.48 -2.56 -7.84
CA TRP A 379 -22.89 -1.32 -8.46
C TRP A 379 -21.67 -0.64 -9.08
N LYS A 380 -21.66 -0.57 -10.42
CA LYS A 380 -20.61 0.14 -11.16
C LYS A 380 -20.79 1.64 -11.01
N GLY A 381 -19.74 2.34 -10.58
CA GLY A 381 -19.67 3.79 -10.59
C GLY A 381 -18.77 4.37 -9.51
N GLU A 382 -18.53 5.68 -9.59
CA GLU A 382 -17.78 6.40 -8.57
C GLU A 382 -18.53 6.38 -7.24
N ALA A 383 -17.80 6.10 -6.14
CA ALA A 383 -18.39 5.92 -4.81
C ALA A 383 -19.31 7.08 -4.40
N MET A 384 -18.90 8.33 -4.67
CA MET A 384 -19.70 9.51 -4.35
C MET A 384 -21.02 9.55 -5.13
N GLU A 385 -20.97 9.26 -6.42
CA GLU A 385 -22.13 9.33 -7.32
C GLU A 385 -23.12 8.21 -7.01
N VAL A 386 -22.63 6.99 -6.86
CA VAL A 386 -23.48 5.83 -6.51
C VAL A 386 -24.14 6.06 -5.15
N LEU A 387 -23.40 6.54 -4.14
CA LEU A 387 -23.98 6.83 -2.82
C LEU A 387 -25.05 7.94 -2.91
N ARG A 388 -24.83 8.97 -3.73
CA ARG A 388 -25.81 10.03 -3.98
C ARG A 388 -27.07 9.47 -4.62
N ASP A 389 -26.93 8.81 -5.77
CA ASP A 389 -28.05 8.42 -6.61
C ASP A 389 -28.90 7.32 -5.95
N ARG A 390 -28.29 6.48 -5.11
CA ARG A 390 -28.99 5.39 -4.41
C ARG A 390 -29.60 5.81 -3.07
N PHE A 391 -29.02 6.77 -2.35
CA PHE A 391 -29.40 7.04 -0.96
C PHE A 391 -29.78 8.50 -0.65
N ASP A 392 -29.57 9.46 -1.57
CA ASP A 392 -29.97 10.87 -1.38
C ASP A 392 -31.39 11.18 -1.91
N SER A 393 -31.94 10.38 -2.82
CA SER A 393 -33.25 10.62 -3.46
C SER A 393 -34.38 9.73 -2.93
N GLY A 394 -35.16 10.23 -1.96
CA GLY A 394 -36.48 9.69 -1.62
C GLY A 394 -36.88 9.82 -0.13
N PRO A 395 -38.19 9.91 0.20
CA PRO A 395 -38.66 9.87 1.58
C PRO A 395 -38.28 8.52 2.18
N ARG A 396 -37.35 8.54 3.14
CA ARG A 396 -36.99 7.36 3.91
C ARG A 396 -38.23 6.95 4.67
N ASP A 397 -38.63 5.70 4.54
CA ASP A 397 -39.73 5.13 5.30
C ASP A 397 -39.32 5.03 6.77
N ALA A 398 -39.38 6.19 7.45
CA ALA A 398 -39.07 6.35 8.86
C ALA A 398 -40.05 5.57 9.74
N SER A 399 -41.09 4.96 9.17
CA SER A 399 -42.10 4.18 9.88
C SER A 399 -41.57 2.85 10.42
N SER A 400 -40.50 2.27 9.83
CA SER A 400 -39.95 0.98 10.25
C SER A 400 -38.89 1.06 11.36
N GLY A 401 -38.31 2.25 11.59
CA GLY A 401 -37.21 2.47 12.56
C GLY A 401 -35.91 1.69 12.27
N ARG A 402 -35.83 0.91 11.18
CA ARG A 402 -34.66 0.08 10.83
C ARG A 402 -33.81 0.76 9.74
N PRO A 403 -32.47 0.72 9.84
CA PRO A 403 -31.61 1.29 8.81
C PRO A 403 -31.65 0.43 7.53
N GLU A 404 -31.65 1.07 6.36
CA GLU A 404 -31.58 0.37 5.07
C GLU A 404 -30.27 -0.43 4.91
N ILE A 405 -29.17 0.12 5.44
CA ILE A 405 -27.84 -0.50 5.45
C ILE A 405 -27.41 -0.65 6.92
N HIS A 406 -27.05 -1.87 7.31
CA HIS A 406 -26.74 -2.23 8.70
C HIS A 406 -25.25 -2.06 9.03
N ALA A 407 -24.38 -2.17 8.02
CA ALA A 407 -22.95 -1.97 8.17
C ALA A 407 -22.34 -1.49 6.86
N VAL A 408 -21.26 -0.71 6.97
CA VAL A 408 -20.46 -0.29 5.81
C VAL A 408 -19.02 -0.73 6.00
N LEU A 409 -18.39 -1.27 4.96
CA LEU A 409 -16.95 -1.42 4.85
C LEU A 409 -16.43 -0.42 3.80
N VAL A 410 -15.29 0.22 4.07
CA VAL A 410 -14.58 1.05 3.11
C VAL A 410 -13.11 0.66 3.05
N ASP A 411 -12.58 0.46 1.83
CA ASP A 411 -11.14 0.26 1.57
C ASP A 411 -10.64 1.25 0.50
N PRO A 412 -10.55 2.55 0.83
CA PRO A 412 -10.22 3.57 -0.15
C PRO A 412 -8.77 3.51 -0.66
N PRO A 413 -8.47 4.18 -1.78
CA PRO A 413 -7.09 4.37 -2.24
C PRO A 413 -6.25 5.15 -1.22
N ARG A 414 -4.92 5.22 -1.43
CA ARG A 414 -3.97 5.85 -0.49
C ARG A 414 -4.28 7.32 -0.10
N ALA A 415 -5.12 8.01 -0.87
CA ALA A 415 -5.58 9.37 -0.60
C ALA A 415 -6.65 9.44 0.51
N GLY A 416 -7.19 8.30 0.93
CA GLY A 416 -8.32 8.18 1.85
C GLY A 416 -9.66 8.46 1.17
N LEU A 417 -10.68 8.70 1.99
CA LEU A 417 -12.03 9.03 1.54
C LEU A 417 -12.11 10.46 1.01
N HIS A 418 -12.83 10.64 -0.09
CA HIS A 418 -13.23 11.97 -0.51
C HIS A 418 -14.21 12.58 0.52
N PRO A 419 -14.13 13.88 0.87
CA PRO A 419 -15.01 14.49 1.87
C PRO A 419 -16.51 14.29 1.57
N GLY A 420 -16.89 14.33 0.30
CA GLY A 420 -18.26 14.05 -0.14
C GLY A 420 -18.73 12.61 0.07
N VAL A 421 -17.82 11.65 0.18
CA VAL A 421 -18.11 10.26 0.57
C VAL A 421 -18.29 10.19 2.09
N VAL A 422 -17.39 10.79 2.87
CA VAL A 422 -17.49 10.86 4.35
C VAL A 422 -18.85 11.40 4.78
N SER A 423 -19.27 12.54 4.23
CA SER A 423 -20.57 13.15 4.53
C SER A 423 -21.77 12.23 4.21
N ARG A 424 -21.66 11.40 3.17
CA ARG A 424 -22.72 10.45 2.80
C ARG A 424 -22.74 9.23 3.69
N LEU A 425 -21.58 8.71 4.08
CA LEU A 425 -21.48 7.61 5.05
C LEU A 425 -22.12 8.00 6.39
N ILE A 426 -21.93 9.25 6.84
CA ILE A 426 -22.60 9.80 8.02
C ILE A 426 -24.12 9.84 7.85
N ARG A 427 -24.61 10.33 6.70
CA ARG A 427 -26.05 10.42 6.38
C ARG A 427 -26.73 9.07 6.13
N LEU A 428 -25.97 8.06 5.70
CA LEU A 428 -26.49 6.71 5.49
C LEU A 428 -27.04 6.13 6.80
N GLY A 429 -26.48 6.54 7.94
CA GLY A 429 -27.00 6.21 9.25
C GLY A 429 -26.71 4.79 9.72
N ALA A 430 -25.85 4.05 9.00
CA ALA A 430 -25.46 2.70 9.38
C ALA A 430 -24.88 2.66 10.82
N PRO A 431 -25.27 1.69 11.65
CA PRO A 431 -24.80 1.59 13.03
C PRO A 431 -23.34 1.15 13.16
N ARG A 432 -22.78 0.52 12.12
CA ARG A 432 -21.37 0.07 12.08
C ARG A 432 -20.68 0.55 10.81
N LEU A 433 -19.42 0.94 10.96
CA LEU A 433 -18.53 1.27 9.86
C LEU A 433 -17.16 0.64 10.11
N VAL A 434 -16.64 -0.05 9.11
CA VAL A 434 -15.30 -0.63 9.10
C VAL A 434 -14.47 0.10 8.07
N TYR A 435 -13.34 0.65 8.50
CA TYR A 435 -12.42 1.37 7.63
C TYR A 435 -11.12 0.57 7.52
N ILE A 436 -10.80 0.09 6.31
CA ILE A 436 -9.52 -0.50 5.95
C ILE A 436 -8.64 0.56 5.30
N SER A 437 -7.38 0.67 5.72
CA SER A 437 -6.46 1.66 5.15
C SER A 437 -5.01 1.18 5.09
N CYS A 438 -4.35 1.45 3.96
CA CYS A 438 -2.90 1.29 3.81
C CYS A 438 -2.10 2.57 4.13
N ASN A 439 -2.75 3.60 4.69
CA ASN A 439 -2.14 4.88 5.03
C ASN A 439 -2.70 5.43 6.35
N PRO A 440 -1.99 5.25 7.49
CA PRO A 440 -2.45 5.72 8.80
C PRO A 440 -2.63 7.24 8.86
N GLY A 441 -1.93 8.02 8.02
CA GLY A 441 -2.07 9.47 8.01
C GLY A 441 -3.43 9.95 7.49
N THR A 442 -3.86 9.42 6.34
CA THR A 442 -5.20 9.73 5.80
C THR A 442 -6.31 9.06 6.60
N LEU A 443 -6.05 7.87 7.15
CA LEU A 443 -6.95 7.22 8.09
C LEU A 443 -7.24 8.13 9.30
N GLY A 444 -6.21 8.67 9.96
CA GLY A 444 -6.39 9.58 11.10
C GLY A 444 -7.30 10.76 10.75
N ARG A 445 -7.02 11.47 9.64
CA ARG A 445 -7.86 12.57 9.14
C ARG A 445 -9.32 12.16 8.97
N ASP A 446 -9.57 11.04 8.31
CA ASP A 446 -10.94 10.62 8.00
C ASP A 446 -11.69 10.14 9.26
N LEU A 447 -10.99 9.48 10.19
CA LEU A 447 -11.54 9.08 11.48
C LEU A 447 -11.93 10.29 12.32
N SER A 448 -11.17 11.41 12.29
CA SER A 448 -11.55 12.66 12.96
C SER A 448 -12.95 13.10 12.53
N LEU A 449 -13.18 13.21 11.21
CA LEU A 449 -14.44 13.67 10.65
C LEU A 449 -15.61 12.73 10.98
N LEU A 450 -15.38 11.41 10.89
CA LEU A 450 -16.39 10.40 11.22
C LEU A 450 -16.75 10.43 12.72
N CYS A 451 -15.76 10.57 13.59
CA CYS A 451 -15.92 10.52 15.04
C CYS A 451 -16.42 11.84 15.66
N GLU A 452 -16.12 12.99 15.05
CA GLU A 452 -16.73 14.27 15.42
C GLU A 452 -18.25 14.28 15.15
N SER A 453 -18.68 13.52 14.15
CA SER A 453 -20.06 13.56 13.65
C SER A 453 -20.99 12.52 14.27
N ARG A 454 -20.75 11.22 14.02
CA ARG A 454 -21.72 10.14 14.35
C ARG A 454 -21.09 8.95 15.06
N PHE A 455 -19.81 8.69 14.81
CA PHE A 455 -19.19 7.44 15.20
C PHE A 455 -18.33 7.57 16.46
N ALA A 456 -18.09 6.45 17.12
CA ALA A 456 -17.00 6.26 18.07
C ALA A 456 -16.09 5.17 17.52
N LEU A 457 -14.77 5.40 17.62
CA LEU A 457 -13.77 4.40 17.32
C LEU A 457 -13.75 3.37 18.46
N GLU A 458 -14.11 2.12 18.18
CA GLU A 458 -14.10 1.03 19.17
C GLU A 458 -12.68 0.47 19.33
N TRP A 459 -12.00 0.21 18.22
CA TRP A 459 -10.62 -0.25 18.20
C TRP A 459 -10.00 -0.09 16.81
N ILE A 460 -8.66 -0.18 16.76
CA ILE A 460 -7.90 -0.27 15.51
C ILE A 460 -6.93 -1.46 15.57
N GLN A 461 -6.87 -2.23 14.49
CA GLN A 461 -5.99 -3.39 14.32
C GLN A 461 -5.01 -3.12 13.17
N PRO A 462 -3.74 -2.79 13.46
CA PRO A 462 -2.70 -2.78 12.44
C PRO A 462 -2.34 -4.21 11.99
N VAL A 463 -2.05 -4.37 10.71
CA VAL A 463 -1.70 -5.65 10.06
C VAL A 463 -0.44 -5.45 9.23
N ASP A 464 0.60 -6.23 9.50
CA ASP A 464 1.84 -6.17 8.72
C ASP A 464 1.71 -6.89 7.38
N MET A 465 0.96 -6.29 6.46
CA MET A 465 0.79 -6.78 5.10
C MET A 465 2.12 -6.83 4.32
N PHE A 466 3.11 -6.01 4.70
CA PHE A 466 4.35 -5.80 3.95
C PHE A 466 5.60 -5.80 4.85
N PRO A 467 6.06 -6.97 5.32
CA PRO A 467 7.31 -7.12 6.05
C PRO A 467 8.50 -6.47 5.32
N HIS A 468 9.46 -5.94 6.09
CA HIS A 468 10.65 -5.23 5.59
C HIS A 468 10.40 -3.92 4.83
N THR A 469 9.16 -3.45 4.80
CA THR A 469 8.77 -2.15 4.26
C THR A 469 8.19 -1.27 5.38
N PRO A 470 8.12 0.05 5.18
CA PRO A 470 7.46 0.95 6.13
C PRO A 470 5.93 0.98 6.00
N HIS A 471 5.36 0.21 5.09
CA HIS A 471 3.91 0.19 4.90
C HIS A 471 3.24 -0.66 5.98
N ILE A 472 2.06 -0.21 6.40
CA ILE A 472 1.22 -0.86 7.39
C ILE A 472 -0.22 -0.73 6.93
N GLU A 473 -0.99 -1.80 7.06
CA GLU A 473 -2.44 -1.75 6.85
C GLU A 473 -3.15 -1.70 8.20
N CYS A 474 -4.34 -1.13 8.24
CA CYS A 474 -5.10 -0.93 9.46
C CYS A 474 -6.57 -1.22 9.21
N VAL A 475 -7.22 -1.91 10.14
CA VAL A 475 -8.68 -2.05 10.22
C VAL A 475 -9.15 -1.26 11.43
N ALA A 476 -9.99 -0.24 11.21
CA ALA A 476 -10.65 0.51 12.27
C ALA A 476 -12.12 0.10 12.36
N ALA A 477 -12.55 -0.28 13.57
CA ALA A 477 -13.95 -0.59 13.87
C ALA A 477 -14.62 0.64 14.48
N LEU A 478 -15.72 1.08 13.86
CA LEU A 478 -16.48 2.23 14.31
C LEU A 478 -17.94 1.84 14.55
N ARG A 479 -18.51 2.42 15.61
CA ARG A 479 -19.91 2.24 15.98
C ARG A 479 -20.60 3.60 16.11
N ALA A 480 -21.84 3.69 15.64
CA ALA A 480 -22.64 4.90 15.82
C ALA A 480 -22.89 5.16 17.32
N ARG A 481 -22.83 6.43 17.72
CA ARG A 481 -23.15 6.90 19.08
C ARG A 481 -24.64 6.90 19.37
#